data_AF-A0A7Y0R1P6-F1
#
_entry.id   AF-A0A7Y0R1P6-F1
#
_cell.length_a   1.000
_cell.length_b   1.000
_cell.length_c   1.000
_cell.angle_alpha   90.00
_cell.angle_beta   90.00
_cell.angle_gamma   90.00
#
_symmetry.space_group_name_H-M   'P 1'
#
loop_
_entity.id
_entity.type
_entity.pdbx_description
1 polymer ?
#
loop_
_entity_poly.entity_id
_entity_poly.type
_entity_poly.pdbx_seq_one_letter_code
_entity_poly.pdbx_strand_id
1 'polypeptide(L)'
;KIFGPGNAYVTEAKRQVSNDFRGAAIDMPAGPSEVLVIADETADPDFIAADLLSQAEHGPDSQVVLVTPSPIVADQVTDAVQRQLKALSRADIAQKALASSLIIISESITQAVSISNYYGPEHLIVQTKNPRELLPLLDNAGSIFLGDWSPESAGDYASG
;
A
#
# COMPACT_ATOMS: atom_id res chain seq x y z
N LYS A 1 0.52 -28.24 -2.82
CA LYS A 1 0.98 -26.85 -2.70
C LYS A 1 -0.15 -26.05 -2.08
N ILE A 2 0.10 -25.24 -1.04
CA ILE A 2 -0.91 -24.45 -0.31
C ILE A 2 -0.85 -23.01 -0.83
N PHE A 3 -2.02 -22.40 -1.03
CA PHE A 3 -2.19 -21.05 -1.55
C PHE A 3 -3.07 -20.21 -0.63
N GLY A 4 -2.88 -18.90 -0.68
CA GLY A 4 -3.78 -17.92 -0.08
C GLY A 4 -3.16 -17.15 1.08
N PRO A 5 -3.54 -15.87 1.24
CA PRO A 5 -3.07 -15.02 2.33
C PRO A 5 -3.75 -15.38 3.66
N GLY A 6 -3.29 -14.77 4.74
CA GLY A 6 -3.92 -14.87 6.05
C GLY A 6 -3.15 -14.08 7.09
N ASN A 7 -3.70 -14.06 8.31
CA ASN A 7 -3.05 -13.39 9.43
C ASN A 7 -1.70 -14.04 9.80
N ALA A 8 -0.98 -13.43 10.74
CA ALA A 8 0.33 -13.90 11.20
C ALA A 8 0.38 -15.40 11.57
N TYR A 9 -0.72 -15.97 12.10
CA TYR A 9 -0.79 -17.40 12.44
C TYR A 9 -0.87 -18.29 11.20
N VAL A 10 -1.66 -17.89 10.19
CA VAL A 10 -1.75 -18.61 8.91
C VAL A 10 -0.41 -18.59 8.20
N THR A 11 0.27 -17.44 8.19
CA THR A 11 1.61 -17.28 7.62
C THR A 11 2.64 -18.15 8.33
N GLU A 12 2.66 -18.16 9.67
CA GLU A 12 3.58 -19.01 10.41
C GLU A 12 3.29 -20.50 10.20
N ALA A 13 2.02 -20.91 10.12
CA ALA A 13 1.65 -22.29 9.81
C ALA A 13 2.13 -22.69 8.41
N LYS A 14 1.92 -21.84 7.38
CA LYS A 14 2.44 -22.04 6.02
C LYS A 14 3.96 -22.17 6.02
N ARG A 15 4.67 -21.31 6.76
CA ARG A 15 6.14 -21.32 6.90
C ARG A 15 6.66 -22.60 7.55
N GLN A 16 6.01 -23.10 8.60
CA GLN A 16 6.41 -24.35 9.24
C GLN A 16 6.20 -25.55 8.30
N VAL A 17 5.03 -25.64 7.66
CA VAL A 17 4.68 -26.73 6.74
C VAL A 17 5.56 -26.73 5.49
N SER A 18 6.01 -25.57 5.01
CA SER A 18 6.92 -25.51 3.86
C SER A 18 8.35 -25.98 4.15
N ASN A 19 8.76 -25.97 5.43
CA ASN A 19 10.08 -26.41 5.87
C ASN A 19 10.10 -27.87 6.38
N ASP A 20 8.93 -28.50 6.59
CA ASP A 20 8.85 -29.93 6.88
C ASP A 20 9.00 -30.75 5.59
N PHE A 21 9.91 -31.72 5.59
CA PHE A 21 10.12 -32.64 4.46
C PHE A 21 8.88 -33.49 4.11
N ARG A 22 7.94 -33.66 5.05
CA ARG A 22 6.63 -34.31 4.83
C ARG A 22 5.49 -33.30 4.64
N GLY A 23 5.80 -32.01 4.68
CA GLY A 23 4.84 -30.95 4.53
C GLY A 23 4.49 -30.68 3.06
N ALA A 24 4.13 -29.44 2.77
CA ALA A 24 3.69 -29.02 1.46
C ALA A 24 4.36 -27.70 1.08
N ALA A 25 4.77 -27.58 -0.19
CA ALA A 25 5.21 -26.31 -0.74
C ALA A 25 4.12 -25.24 -0.60
N ILE A 26 4.54 -23.99 -0.41
CA ILE A 26 3.65 -22.81 -0.38
C ILE A 26 3.90 -21.94 -1.61
N ASP A 27 3.00 -21.01 -1.87
CA ASP A 27 3.14 -19.94 -2.86
C ASP A 27 4.20 -18.92 -2.44
N MET A 28 3.92 -18.15 -1.40
CA MET A 28 4.77 -17.11 -0.83
C MET A 28 4.40 -16.89 0.66
N PRO A 29 5.33 -16.38 1.49
CA PRO A 29 4.97 -15.85 2.81
C PRO A 29 3.99 -14.69 2.61
N ALA A 30 2.88 -14.68 3.36
CA ALA A 30 1.94 -13.56 3.34
C ALA A 30 2.22 -12.67 4.56
N GLY A 31 2.46 -11.38 4.35
CA GLY A 31 2.54 -10.39 5.42
C GLY A 31 1.17 -9.82 5.77
N PRO A 32 1.11 -8.89 6.74
CA PRO A 32 0.02 -7.92 6.79
C PRO A 32 -0.10 -7.21 5.44
N SER A 33 -1.30 -6.76 5.09
CA SER A 33 -1.54 -6.10 3.81
C SER A 33 -0.90 -4.71 3.79
N GLU A 34 -0.22 -4.37 2.70
CA GLU A 34 0.54 -3.11 2.60
C GLU A 34 0.19 -2.31 1.35
N VAL A 35 0.15 -0.98 1.46
CA VAL A 35 0.07 -0.08 0.31
C VAL A 35 1.02 1.10 0.48
N LEU A 36 1.74 1.44 -0.60
CA LEU A 36 2.55 2.65 -0.70
C LEU A 36 2.05 3.50 -1.87
N VAL A 37 1.78 4.77 -1.59
CA VAL A 37 1.40 5.75 -2.62
C VAL A 37 2.56 6.70 -2.88
N ILE A 38 3.02 6.79 -4.13
CA ILE A 38 3.89 7.87 -4.61
C ILE A 38 3.00 8.95 -5.21
N ALA A 39 3.08 10.17 -4.68
CA ALA A 39 2.27 11.30 -5.13
C ALA A 39 3.12 12.53 -5.45
N ASP A 40 2.82 13.21 -6.56
CA ASP A 40 3.35 14.55 -6.86
C ASP A 40 2.32 15.65 -6.56
N GLU A 41 2.68 16.91 -6.83
CA GLU A 41 1.82 18.07 -6.61
C GLU A 41 0.53 18.11 -7.46
N THR A 42 0.38 17.23 -8.44
CA THR A 42 -0.80 17.15 -9.31
C THR A 42 -1.84 16.15 -8.82
N ALA A 43 -1.47 15.30 -7.86
CA ALA A 43 -2.34 14.27 -7.32
C ALA A 43 -3.50 14.85 -6.51
N ASP A 44 -4.66 14.17 -6.55
CA ASP A 44 -5.83 14.54 -5.76
C ASP A 44 -5.68 14.00 -4.32
N PRO A 45 -5.62 14.86 -3.29
CA PRO A 45 -5.48 14.41 -1.90
C PRO A 45 -6.60 13.47 -1.44
N ASP A 46 -7.81 13.61 -2.00
CA ASP A 46 -8.94 12.77 -1.62
C ASP A 46 -8.81 11.35 -2.20
N PHE A 47 -8.20 11.20 -3.37
CA PHE A 47 -7.95 9.90 -3.97
C PHE A 47 -6.85 9.16 -3.22
N ILE A 48 -5.74 9.85 -2.92
CA ILE A 48 -4.67 9.29 -2.08
C ILE A 48 -5.22 8.84 -0.73
N ALA A 49 -6.01 9.68 -0.06
CA ALA A 49 -6.59 9.34 1.23
C ALA A 49 -7.52 8.13 1.15
N ALA A 50 -8.31 8.01 0.07
CA ALA A 50 -9.19 6.87 -0.13
C ALA A 50 -8.41 5.56 -0.34
N ASP A 51 -7.35 5.58 -1.14
CA ASP A 51 -6.47 4.41 -1.36
C ASP A 51 -5.72 4.02 -0.07
N LEU A 52 -5.20 4.97 0.70
CA LEU A 52 -4.59 4.66 2.00
C LEU A 52 -5.62 4.04 2.96
N LEU A 53 -6.86 4.53 2.95
CA LEU A 53 -7.91 4.02 3.82
C LEU A 53 -8.45 2.65 3.39
N SER A 54 -8.49 2.34 2.08
CA SER A 54 -8.94 1.03 1.58
C SER A 54 -8.06 -0.10 2.12
N GLN A 55 -6.75 0.12 2.20
CA GLN A 55 -5.86 -0.87 2.79
C GLN A 55 -5.87 -0.85 4.33
N ALA A 56 -5.95 0.34 4.93
CA ALA A 56 -5.98 0.48 6.39
C ALA A 56 -7.20 -0.21 7.01
N GLU A 57 -8.34 -0.27 6.32
CA GLU A 57 -9.52 -0.96 6.85
C GLU A 57 -9.43 -2.49 6.80
N HIS A 58 -8.46 -3.07 6.09
CA HIS A 58 -8.33 -4.52 5.92
C HIS A 58 -8.06 -5.20 7.28
N GLY A 59 -7.10 -4.70 8.05
CA GLY A 59 -6.74 -5.20 9.38
C GLY A 59 -5.99 -4.18 10.24
N PRO A 60 -5.94 -4.35 11.58
CA PRO A 60 -5.24 -3.43 12.47
C PRO A 60 -3.70 -3.50 12.32
N ASP A 61 -3.21 -4.53 11.65
CA ASP A 61 -1.81 -4.78 11.31
C ASP A 61 -1.45 -4.30 9.89
N SER A 62 -2.41 -3.78 9.11
CA SER A 62 -2.12 -3.18 7.80
C SER A 62 -1.14 -2.01 7.92
N GLN A 63 -0.28 -1.85 6.92
CA GLN A 63 0.66 -0.74 6.84
C GLN A 63 0.38 0.10 5.59
N VAL A 64 0.25 1.40 5.77
CA VAL A 64 -0.01 2.34 4.67
C VAL A 64 1.04 3.45 4.68
N VAL A 65 1.57 3.79 3.52
CA VAL A 65 2.68 4.74 3.39
C VAL A 65 2.39 5.74 2.27
N LEU A 66 2.57 7.03 2.54
CA LEU A 66 2.62 8.07 1.51
C LEU A 66 4.05 8.54 1.35
N VAL A 67 4.54 8.63 0.10
CA VAL A 67 5.81 9.27 -0.23
C VAL A 67 5.57 10.37 -1.24
N THR A 68 5.89 11.61 -0.89
CA THR A 68 5.66 12.76 -1.76
C THR A 68 6.74 13.82 -1.58
N PRO A 69 7.17 14.52 -2.66
CA PRO A 69 8.06 15.66 -2.52
C PRO A 69 7.34 16.94 -2.12
N SER A 70 6.00 16.92 -2.02
CA SER A 70 5.19 18.09 -1.72
C SER A 70 4.66 18.03 -0.28
N PRO A 71 5.19 18.85 0.64
CA PRO A 71 4.61 19.00 1.98
C PRO A 71 3.14 19.42 1.96
N ILE A 72 2.75 20.20 0.95
CA ILE A 72 1.37 20.66 0.78
C ILE A 72 0.44 19.47 0.52
N VAL A 73 0.85 18.54 -0.36
CA VAL A 73 0.06 17.32 -0.62
C VAL A 73 -0.02 16.47 0.64
N ALA A 74 1.09 16.31 1.37
CA ALA A 74 1.09 15.57 2.64
C ALA A 74 0.11 16.13 3.68
N ASP A 75 0.07 17.45 3.86
CA ASP A 75 -0.86 18.12 4.77
C ASP A 75 -2.32 17.92 4.31
N GLN A 76 -2.59 18.12 3.02
CA GLN A 76 -3.93 17.95 2.45
C GLN A 76 -4.42 16.50 2.55
N VAL A 77 -3.55 15.52 2.30
CA VAL A 77 -3.87 14.09 2.45
C VAL A 77 -4.14 13.77 3.91
N THR A 78 -3.38 14.34 4.85
CA THR A 78 -3.63 14.14 6.28
C THR A 78 -5.03 14.61 6.66
N ASP A 79 -5.43 15.80 6.21
CA ASP A 79 -6.78 16.33 6.44
C ASP A 79 -7.87 15.47 5.77
N ALA A 80 -7.63 15.03 4.54
CA ALA A 80 -8.54 14.16 3.79
C ALA A 80 -8.73 12.80 4.49
N VAL A 81 -7.65 12.16 4.95
CA VAL A 81 -7.69 10.92 5.73
C VAL A 81 -8.52 11.11 6.99
N GLN A 82 -8.27 12.18 7.77
CA GLN A 82 -9.03 12.44 9.00
C GLN A 82 -10.51 12.67 8.76
N ARG A 83 -10.86 13.30 7.63
CA ARG A 83 -12.25 13.54 7.23
C ARG A 83 -12.93 12.24 6.77
N GLN A 84 -12.29 11.47 5.90
CA GLN A 84 -12.84 10.24 5.33
C GLN A 84 -12.94 9.12 6.37
N LEU A 85 -11.95 8.99 7.27
CA LEU A 85 -11.93 8.01 8.36
C LEU A 85 -13.20 8.06 9.21
N LYS A 86 -13.75 9.26 9.47
CA LYS A 86 -14.97 9.45 10.27
C LYS A 86 -16.23 8.84 9.64
N ALA A 87 -16.20 8.60 8.33
CA ALA A 87 -17.34 8.03 7.60
C ALA A 87 -17.25 6.50 7.46
N LEU A 88 -16.11 5.88 7.78
CA LEU A 88 -15.90 4.45 7.60
C LEU A 88 -16.62 3.63 8.67
N SER A 89 -17.32 2.57 8.26
CA SER A 89 -17.91 1.60 9.19
C SER A 89 -16.85 0.83 10.00
N ARG A 90 -15.62 0.74 9.47
CA ARG A 90 -14.47 0.05 10.10
C ARG A 90 -13.42 1.04 10.65
N ALA A 91 -13.82 2.27 10.99
CA ALA A 91 -12.92 3.34 11.43
C ALA A 91 -11.98 2.93 12.58
N ASP A 92 -12.47 2.17 13.57
CA ASP A 92 -11.65 1.70 14.70
C ASP A 92 -10.50 0.78 14.29
N ILE A 93 -10.66 0.02 13.19
CA ILE A 93 -9.62 -0.85 12.63
C ILE A 93 -8.63 0.00 11.86
N ALA A 94 -9.13 0.83 10.94
CA ALA A 94 -8.30 1.73 10.13
C ALA A 94 -7.47 2.68 11.01
N GLN A 95 -8.01 3.18 12.12
CA GLN A 95 -7.28 4.04 13.04
C GLN A 95 -6.07 3.34 13.69
N LYS A 96 -6.15 2.02 13.92
CA LYS A 96 -5.01 1.25 14.46
C LYS A 96 -3.92 1.05 13.41
N ALA A 97 -4.30 0.72 12.17
CA ALA A 97 -3.36 0.65 11.06
C ALA A 97 -2.67 2.01 10.81
N LEU A 98 -3.44 3.10 10.83
CA LEU A 98 -2.93 4.47 10.67
C LEU A 98 -1.95 4.88 11.78
N ALA A 99 -2.06 4.33 12.99
CA ALA A 99 -1.08 4.60 14.05
C ALA A 99 0.33 4.08 13.71
N SER A 100 0.43 3.10 12.80
CA SER A 100 1.68 2.55 12.27
C SER A 100 1.99 3.04 10.84
N SER A 101 1.17 3.95 10.30
CA SER A 101 1.35 4.52 8.97
C SER A 101 2.41 5.63 8.94
N LEU A 102 2.95 5.89 7.75
CA LEU A 102 4.01 6.87 7.56
C LEU A 102 3.68 7.81 6.41
N ILE A 103 3.95 9.09 6.59
CA ILE A 103 4.06 10.06 5.50
C ILE A 103 5.52 10.49 5.44
N ILE A 104 6.12 10.31 4.27
CA ILE A 104 7.53 10.60 4.02
C ILE A 104 7.61 11.74 3.01
N ILE A 105 8.18 12.87 3.44
CA ILE A 105 8.51 13.96 2.54
C ILE A 105 9.85 13.65 1.87
N SER A 106 9.83 13.43 0.57
CA SER A 106 11.04 13.24 -0.23
C SER A 106 11.55 14.58 -0.79
N GLU A 107 12.79 14.63 -1.23
CA GLU A 107 13.37 15.79 -1.92
C GLU A 107 12.92 15.85 -3.38
N SER A 108 12.52 14.71 -3.96
CA SER A 108 12.09 14.60 -5.35
C SER A 108 11.28 13.33 -5.60
N ILE A 109 10.64 13.24 -6.77
CA ILE A 109 9.98 12.01 -7.23
C ILE A 109 10.98 10.87 -7.43
N THR A 110 12.20 11.15 -7.90
CA THR A 110 13.24 10.12 -8.02
C THR A 110 13.65 9.54 -6.67
N GLN A 111 13.70 10.37 -5.63
CA GLN A 111 13.94 9.88 -4.27
C GLN A 111 12.72 9.09 -3.75
N ALA A 112 11.48 9.50 -4.08
CA ALA A 112 10.29 8.74 -3.72
C ALA A 112 10.30 7.33 -4.33
N VAL A 113 10.68 7.21 -5.61
CA VAL A 113 10.91 5.93 -6.29
C VAL A 113 11.98 5.10 -5.56
N SER A 114 13.09 5.72 -5.18
CA SER A 114 14.17 5.03 -4.46
C SER A 114 13.73 4.50 -3.09
N ILE A 115 12.92 5.28 -2.35
CA ILE A 115 12.32 4.88 -1.08
C ILE A 115 11.36 3.71 -1.29
N SER A 116 10.50 3.78 -2.32
CA SER A 116 9.59 2.69 -2.67
C SER A 116 10.32 1.41 -3.02
N ASN A 117 11.39 1.46 -3.83
CA ASN A 117 12.18 0.28 -4.17
C ASN A 117 12.90 -0.32 -2.95
N TYR A 118 13.35 0.52 -2.01
CA TYR A 118 13.95 0.05 -0.77
C TYR A 118 12.92 -0.63 0.15
N TYR A 119 11.71 -0.08 0.20
CA TYR A 119 10.61 -0.62 0.99
C TYR A 119 10.05 -1.93 0.39
N GLY A 120 9.86 -1.98 -0.93
CA GLY A 120 9.34 -3.15 -1.65
C GLY A 120 7.88 -3.48 -1.31
N PRO A 121 6.93 -2.56 -1.54
CA PRO A 121 5.54 -2.70 -1.08
C PRO A 121 4.79 -3.84 -1.79
N GLU A 122 3.80 -4.42 -1.12
CA GLU A 122 2.84 -5.34 -1.73
C GLU A 122 2.08 -4.62 -2.87
N HIS A 123 1.46 -3.49 -2.56
CA HIS A 123 0.79 -2.63 -3.54
C HIS A 123 1.47 -1.27 -3.65
N LEU A 124 1.82 -0.87 -4.87
CA LEU A 124 2.37 0.44 -5.18
C LEU A 124 1.39 1.21 -6.06
N ILE A 125 0.94 2.38 -5.60
CA ILE A 125 0.11 3.28 -6.38
C ILE A 125 0.92 4.51 -6.75
N VAL A 126 0.95 4.85 -8.03
CA VAL A 126 1.71 6.00 -8.56
C VAL A 126 0.72 7.04 -9.06
N GLN A 127 0.42 8.02 -8.22
CA GLN A 127 -0.42 9.17 -8.55
C GLN A 127 0.48 10.38 -8.86
N THR A 128 1.05 10.39 -10.05
CA THR A 128 1.86 11.51 -10.55
C THR A 128 1.34 11.94 -11.91
N LYS A 129 1.78 13.10 -12.39
CA LYS A 129 1.40 13.62 -13.70
C LYS A 129 1.69 12.65 -14.84
N ASN A 130 2.84 11.98 -14.79
CA ASN A 130 3.31 11.04 -15.81
C ASN A 130 3.70 9.69 -15.17
N PRO A 131 2.74 8.91 -14.65
CA PRO A 131 3.05 7.76 -13.80
C PRO A 131 3.75 6.63 -14.58
N ARG A 132 3.46 6.51 -15.88
CA ARG A 132 4.10 5.53 -16.78
C ARG A 132 5.58 5.79 -17.02
N GLU A 133 6.04 7.05 -16.90
CA GLU A 133 7.47 7.38 -17.07
C GLU A 133 8.31 6.88 -15.90
N LEU A 134 7.71 6.67 -14.72
CA LEU A 134 8.39 6.15 -13.53
C LEU A 134 8.50 4.64 -13.55
N LEU A 135 7.67 3.93 -14.33
CA LEU A 135 7.63 2.47 -14.35
C LEU A 135 8.99 1.79 -14.60
N PRO A 136 9.85 2.27 -15.53
CA PRO A 136 11.18 1.68 -15.74
C PRO A 136 12.15 1.83 -14.56
N LEU A 137 11.81 2.65 -13.56
CA LEU A 137 12.60 2.91 -12.37
C LEU A 137 12.07 2.16 -11.14
N LEU A 138 10.94 1.46 -11.26
CA LEU A 138 10.30 0.73 -10.17
C LEU A 138 10.74 -0.74 -10.23
N ASP A 139 11.61 -1.13 -9.30
CA ASP A 139 12.26 -2.44 -9.29
C ASP A 139 11.52 -3.44 -8.40
N ASN A 140 10.98 -2.98 -7.26
CA ASN A 140 10.41 -3.84 -6.22
C ASN A 140 8.99 -3.37 -5.87
N ALA A 141 7.98 -4.11 -6.34
CA ALA A 141 6.58 -4.01 -5.91
C ALA A 141 5.84 -5.31 -6.25
N GLY A 142 4.84 -5.70 -5.46
CA GLY A 142 4.00 -6.86 -5.76
C GLY A 142 3.06 -6.61 -6.93
N SER A 143 2.29 -5.52 -6.85
CA SER A 143 1.44 -5.00 -7.94
C SER A 143 1.56 -3.48 -8.03
N ILE A 144 1.52 -2.94 -9.25
CA ILE A 144 1.67 -1.50 -9.52
C ILE A 144 0.43 -0.95 -10.19
N PHE A 145 -0.10 0.13 -9.63
CA PHE A 145 -1.25 0.88 -10.11
C PHE A 145 -0.82 2.27 -10.58
N LEU A 146 -1.24 2.69 -11.79
CA LEU A 146 -0.70 3.88 -12.45
C LEU A 146 -1.78 4.93 -12.74
N GLY A 147 -1.67 6.08 -12.07
CA GLY A 147 -2.51 7.26 -12.26
C GLY A 147 -3.83 7.21 -11.50
N ASP A 148 -4.55 8.33 -11.54
CA ASP A 148 -5.70 8.65 -10.70
C ASP A 148 -6.88 7.67 -10.81
N TRP A 149 -6.98 6.94 -11.91
CA TRP A 149 -8.11 6.05 -12.22
C TRP A 149 -7.78 4.56 -12.06
N SER A 150 -6.70 4.26 -11.35
CA SER A 150 -6.29 2.90 -11.02
C SER A 150 -6.20 2.73 -9.51
N PRO A 151 -7.32 2.78 -8.77
CA PRO A 151 -7.30 2.53 -7.33
C PRO A 151 -6.95 1.06 -7.05
N GLU A 152 -6.40 0.77 -5.88
CA GLU A 152 -6.07 -0.59 -5.44
C GLU A 152 -7.28 -1.52 -5.55
N SER A 153 -8.47 -1.01 -5.19
CA SER A 153 -9.73 -1.74 -5.27
C SER A 153 -10.03 -2.28 -6.67
N ALA A 154 -9.62 -1.60 -7.74
CA ALA A 154 -9.83 -2.14 -9.09
C ALA A 154 -9.04 -3.45 -9.29
N GLY A 155 -7.82 -3.52 -8.74
CA GLY A 155 -6.97 -4.71 -8.71
C GLY A 155 -7.54 -5.83 -7.85
N ASP A 156 -8.00 -5.48 -6.65
CA ASP A 156 -8.52 -6.46 -5.70
C ASP A 156 -9.75 -7.21 -6.23
N TYR A 157 -10.54 -6.57 -7.10
CA TYR A 157 -11.83 -7.11 -7.52
C TYR A 157 -11.91 -7.54 -8.99
N ALA A 158 -11.41 -6.76 -9.95
CA ALA A 158 -11.90 -6.91 -11.33
C ALA A 158 -10.95 -6.52 -12.48
N SER A 159 -9.73 -6.03 -12.22
CA SER A 159 -8.82 -5.69 -13.33
C SER A 159 -8.29 -6.91 -14.09
N GLY A 160 -8.27 -8.08 -13.43
CA GLY A 160 -7.71 -9.34 -13.94
C GLY A 160 -6.78 -9.98 -12.92
#